data_AF-A0A0K8SZE2-F1
#
_entry.id   AF-A0A0K8SZE2-F1
#
_cell.length_a   1.000
_cell.length_b   1.000
_cell.length_c   1.000
_cell.angle_alpha   90.00
_cell.angle_beta   90.00
_cell.angle_gamma   90.00
#
_symmetry.space_group_name_H-M   'P 1'
#
loop_
_entity.id
_entity.type
_entity.pdbx_description
1 polymer ?
#
loop_
_entity_poly.entity_id
_entity_poly.type
_entity_poly.pdbx_seq_one_letter_code
_entity_poly.pdbx_strand_id
1 'polypeptide(L)'
;LRKNNTWDIVQLPPGKKALSCRWVFTIKMDRDGIPGLVTSDMVKAGAVVIDVGITKVEDPKTGKRLFKGDVDFAEVKKKAMYLTSVPGGVGPVTVGMLMKNVLKAAKLQVAARNVDTPLDDQQQSEESNNNVFP
;
A
#
# COMPACT_ATOMS: atom_id res chain seq x y z
N LEU A 1 -0.82 16.59 -10.70
CA LEU A 1 -2.10 15.93 -10.37
C LEU A 1 -3.26 16.43 -11.24
N ARG A 2 -3.42 17.75 -11.48
CA ARG A 2 -4.24 18.29 -12.61
C ARG A 2 -3.61 18.23 -14.02
N LYS A 3 -2.28 18.20 -14.12
CA LYS A 3 -1.55 18.11 -15.40
C LYS A 3 -1.38 16.68 -15.94
N ASN A 4 -1.66 15.69 -15.11
CA ASN A 4 -1.54 14.26 -15.39
C ASN A 4 -2.78 13.46 -14.90
N ASN A 5 -3.90 14.17 -14.67
CA ASN A 5 -5.25 13.66 -14.38
C ASN A 5 -5.38 12.54 -13.34
N THR A 6 -4.51 12.50 -12.34
CA THR A 6 -4.49 11.40 -11.38
C THR A 6 -5.30 11.73 -10.11
N TRP A 7 -5.18 12.92 -9.50
CA TRP A 7 -5.94 13.35 -8.29
C TRP A 7 -5.86 14.91 -8.07
N ASP A 8 -6.31 15.46 -6.92
CA ASP A 8 -6.17 16.83 -6.25
C ASP A 8 -7.52 17.52 -5.90
N ILE A 9 -7.84 18.19 -4.75
CA ILE A 9 -7.23 18.49 -3.42
C ILE A 9 -8.37 18.32 -2.36
N VAL A 10 -8.05 17.84 -1.16
CA VAL A 10 -8.89 17.95 0.07
C VAL A 10 -8.24 19.05 0.93
N GLN A 11 -8.96 19.91 1.66
CA GLN A 11 -9.41 19.62 3.03
C GLN A 11 -10.50 20.66 3.44
N LEU A 12 -11.24 20.51 4.54
CA LEU A 12 -10.74 21.07 5.80
C LEU A 12 -11.80 21.01 6.94
N PRO A 13 -11.35 21.24 8.19
CA PRO A 13 -12.12 21.39 9.45
C PRO A 13 -13.32 22.37 9.39
N PRO A 14 -14.04 22.61 10.50
CA PRO A 14 -15.50 22.83 10.52
C PRO A 14 -16.02 23.93 9.58
N GLY A 15 -17.07 23.62 8.80
CA GLY A 15 -17.76 24.53 7.88
C GLY A 15 -17.64 24.24 6.37
N LYS A 16 -17.09 23.09 5.96
CA LYS A 16 -16.94 22.68 4.54
C LYS A 16 -17.96 21.59 4.15
N LYS A 17 -18.35 21.47 2.86
CA LYS A 17 -19.31 20.48 2.33
C LYS A 17 -18.67 19.47 1.38
N ALA A 18 -19.31 18.30 1.29
CA ALA A 18 -18.85 17.08 0.66
C ALA A 18 -18.24 17.24 -0.73
N LEU A 19 -17.24 16.40 -1.00
CA LEU A 19 -16.63 16.27 -2.31
C LEU A 19 -17.60 15.58 -3.27
N SER A 20 -17.77 16.15 -4.46
CA SER A 20 -18.56 15.56 -5.56
C SER A 20 -17.86 14.37 -6.24
N CYS A 21 -16.99 13.65 -5.54
CA CYS A 21 -16.19 12.57 -6.08
C CYS A 21 -16.86 11.21 -5.85
N ARG A 22 -16.80 10.34 -6.87
CA ARG A 22 -17.32 8.95 -6.78
C ARG A 22 -16.35 8.01 -6.07
N TRP A 23 -15.12 8.46 -5.86
CA TRP A 23 -14.05 7.73 -5.19
C TRP A 23 -13.63 8.53 -3.97
N VAL A 24 -13.62 7.87 -2.82
CA VAL A 24 -13.19 8.45 -1.54
C VAL A 24 -11.95 7.68 -1.10
N PHE A 25 -10.84 8.39 -0.97
CA PHE A 25 -9.59 7.86 -0.46
C PHE A 25 -9.32 8.51 0.89
N THR A 26 -9.10 7.71 1.94
CA THR A 26 -8.68 8.28 3.22
C THR A 26 -7.19 8.61 3.13
N ILE A 27 -6.86 9.87 3.41
CA ILE A 27 -5.48 10.31 3.58
C ILE A 27 -5.22 10.25 5.07
N LYS A 28 -4.25 9.44 5.46
CA LYS A 28 -3.80 9.33 6.83
C LYS A 28 -3.17 10.67 7.25
N MET A 29 -3.87 11.41 8.10
CA MET A 29 -3.42 12.72 8.59
C MET A 29 -2.43 12.61 9.76
N ASP A 30 -2.44 11.48 10.47
CA ASP A 30 -1.60 11.23 11.65
C ASP A 30 -1.15 9.76 11.70
N ARG A 31 -0.06 9.45 12.43
CA ARG A 31 0.58 8.13 12.50
C ARG A 31 -0.36 7.02 12.97
N ASP A 32 -1.33 7.35 13.81
CA ASP A 32 -2.20 6.36 14.43
C ASP A 32 -3.58 6.27 13.76
N GLY A 33 -3.92 7.18 12.83
CA GLY A 33 -5.27 7.26 12.28
C GLY A 33 -6.27 7.86 13.27
N ILE A 34 -7.49 8.14 12.80
CA ILE A 34 -8.58 8.69 13.61
C ILE A 34 -9.84 7.86 13.33
N PRO A 35 -10.21 6.91 14.20
CA PRO A 35 -11.38 6.07 14.00
C PRO A 35 -12.65 6.89 13.85
N GLY A 36 -13.41 6.64 12.77
CA GLY A 36 -14.65 7.35 12.50
C GLY A 36 -14.49 8.78 11.99
N LEU A 37 -13.28 9.17 11.56
CA LEU A 37 -13.02 10.45 10.90
C LEU A 37 -13.89 10.66 9.65
N VAL A 38 -14.13 9.60 8.87
CA VAL A 38 -15.00 9.65 7.70
C VAL A 38 -16.35 9.05 8.04
N THR A 39 -17.36 9.92 8.08
CA THR A 39 -18.75 9.59 8.40
C THR A 39 -19.61 9.47 7.14
N SER A 40 -20.80 8.89 7.27
CA SER A 40 -21.70 8.59 6.15
C SER A 40 -22.19 9.82 5.39
N ASP A 41 -22.33 10.97 6.03
CA ASP A 41 -22.71 12.25 5.39
C ASP A 41 -21.62 12.82 4.47
N MET A 42 -20.36 12.45 4.70
CA MET A 42 -19.23 12.83 3.86
C MET A 42 -19.12 11.98 2.59
N VAL A 43 -19.80 10.84 2.53
CA VAL A 43 -19.71 9.85 1.46
C VAL A 43 -20.94 9.88 0.56
N LYS A 44 -20.71 10.02 -0.74
CA LYS A 44 -21.77 9.98 -1.76
C LYS A 44 -22.31 8.54 -1.91
N ALA A 45 -23.62 8.41 -2.14
CA ALA A 45 -24.22 7.13 -2.49
C ALA A 45 -23.57 6.55 -3.76
N GLY A 46 -23.22 5.26 -3.72
CA GLY A 46 -22.52 4.57 -4.79
C GLY A 46 -21.02 4.86 -4.86
N ALA A 47 -20.42 5.50 -3.85
CA ALA A 47 -18.99 5.74 -3.82
C ALA A 47 -18.18 4.46 -3.58
N VAL A 48 -16.95 4.43 -4.08
CA VAL A 48 -15.95 3.44 -3.68
C VAL A 48 -15.04 4.06 -2.64
N VAL A 49 -14.90 3.40 -1.50
CA VAL A 49 -14.15 3.89 -0.34
C VAL A 49 -12.97 2.95 -0.07
N ILE A 50 -11.77 3.51 -0.08
CA ILE A 50 -10.54 2.81 0.28
C ILE A 50 -10.01 3.39 1.58
N ASP A 51 -10.09 2.59 2.64
CA ASP A 51 -9.63 2.91 3.99
C ASP A 51 -8.22 2.37 4.21
N VAL A 52 -7.24 3.28 4.23
CA VAL A 52 -5.84 2.98 4.55
C VAL A 52 -5.53 3.14 6.04
N GLY A 53 -6.51 3.60 6.82
CA GLY A 53 -6.39 3.85 8.25
C GLY A 53 -6.15 2.56 9.01
N ILE A 54 -5.30 2.65 10.03
CA ILE A 54 -5.10 1.56 10.99
C ILE A 54 -4.78 2.15 12.34
N THR A 55 -5.78 2.12 13.22
CA THR A 55 -5.70 2.55 14.60
C THR A 55 -5.80 1.34 15.52
N LYS A 56 -4.92 1.24 16.50
CA LYS A 56 -5.04 0.25 17.59
C LYS A 56 -6.08 0.75 18.58
N VAL A 57 -7.10 -0.06 18.82
CA VAL A 57 -8.14 0.22 19.81
C VAL A 57 -8.28 -0.97 20.74
N GLU A 58 -8.81 -0.74 21.93
CA GLU A 58 -9.18 -1.81 22.86
C GLU A 58 -10.66 -2.13 22.71
N ASP A 59 -11.00 -3.41 22.67
CA ASP A 59 -12.39 -3.85 22.71
C ASP A 59 -12.97 -3.58 24.12
N PRO A 60 -13.99 -2.71 24.25
CA PRO A 60 -14.57 -2.40 25.56
C PRO A 60 -15.17 -3.62 26.27
N LYS A 61 -15.54 -4.68 25.52
CA LYS A 61 -16.18 -5.88 26.06
C LYS A 61 -15.19 -6.98 26.42
N THR A 62 -14.10 -7.10 25.66
CA THR A 62 -13.17 -8.23 25.78
C THR A 62 -11.76 -7.84 26.23
N GLY A 63 -11.44 -6.54 26.27
CA GLY A 63 -10.10 -6.02 26.56
C GLY A 63 -9.06 -6.38 25.49
N LYS A 64 -9.47 -7.03 24.39
CA LYS A 64 -8.55 -7.44 23.33
C LYS A 64 -8.21 -6.24 22.45
N ARG A 65 -6.95 -6.20 22.00
CA ARG A 65 -6.51 -5.24 21.01
C ARG A 65 -7.13 -5.57 19.66
N LEU A 66 -7.79 -4.58 19.06
CA LEU A 66 -8.39 -4.63 17.74
C LEU A 66 -7.80 -3.53 16.87
N PHE A 67 -7.96 -3.70 15.56
CA PHE A 67 -7.61 -2.66 14.59
C PHE A 67 -8.89 -2.09 13.98
N LYS A 68 -8.98 -0.76 13.94
CA LYS A 68 -10.04 -0.05 13.25
C LYS A 68 -9.45 0.88 12.20
N GLY A 69 -10.20 1.08 11.12
CA GLY A 69 -9.88 2.05 10.08
C GLY A 69 -10.36 3.46 10.45
N ASP A 70 -10.10 4.42 9.57
CA ASP A 70 -10.50 5.82 9.77
C ASP A 70 -11.97 6.07 9.40
N VAL A 71 -12.61 5.10 8.73
CA VAL A 71 -13.99 5.20 8.27
C VAL A 71 -14.96 4.61 9.30
N ASP A 72 -16.10 5.26 9.52
CA ASP A 72 -17.25 4.63 10.19
C ASP A 72 -17.84 3.53 9.29
N PHE A 73 -17.29 2.33 9.44
CA PHE A 73 -17.58 1.21 8.57
C PHE A 73 -19.07 0.83 8.56
N ALA A 74 -19.77 0.94 9.70
CA ALA A 74 -21.15 0.50 9.82
C ALA A 74 -22.09 1.39 9.00
N GLU A 75 -21.92 2.71 9.09
CA GLU A 75 -22.79 3.67 8.41
C GLU A 75 -22.37 3.95 6.96
N VAL A 76 -21.06 3.91 6.67
CA VAL A 76 -20.56 4.14 5.30
C VAL A 76 -20.84 2.95 4.38
N LYS A 77 -20.79 1.71 4.90
CA LYS A 77 -21.12 0.50 4.13
C LYS A 77 -22.54 0.52 3.54
N LYS A 78 -23.48 1.23 4.17
CA LYS A 78 -24.86 1.35 3.68
C LYS A 78 -24.98 2.25 2.43
N LYS A 79 -24.03 3.16 2.21
CA LYS A 79 -24.02 4.10 1.07
C LYS A 79 -23.01 3.74 0.00
N ALA A 80 -21.84 3.25 0.41
CA ALA A 80 -20.74 2.93 -0.49
C ALA A 80 -21.09 1.71 -1.36
N MET A 81 -20.71 1.75 -2.63
CA MET A 81 -20.76 0.60 -3.53
C MET A 81 -19.71 -0.44 -3.14
N TYR A 82 -18.52 0.03 -2.74
CA TYR A 82 -17.42 -0.80 -2.26
C TYR A 82 -16.72 -0.08 -1.10
N LEU A 83 -16.33 -0.84 -0.07
CA LEU A 83 -15.62 -0.35 1.10
C LEU A 83 -14.60 -1.41 1.54
N THR A 84 -13.34 -1.03 1.69
CA THR A 84 -12.30 -1.93 2.21
C THR A 84 -12.48 -2.18 3.70
N SER A 85 -12.30 -3.42 4.14
CA SER A 85 -12.29 -3.75 5.57
C SER A 85 -10.97 -3.34 6.23
N VAL A 86 -11.04 -3.03 7.52
CA VAL A 86 -9.87 -2.92 8.38
C VAL A 86 -10.10 -3.79 9.61
N PRO A 87 -9.23 -4.80 9.86
CA PRO A 87 -8.08 -5.24 9.06
C PRO A 87 -8.49 -5.97 7.75
N GLY A 88 -7.49 -6.33 6.93
CA GLY A 88 -7.66 -7.22 5.78
C GLY A 88 -7.85 -6.57 4.41
N GLY A 89 -8.07 -5.24 4.35
CA GLY A 89 -8.18 -4.50 3.10
C GLY A 89 -6.83 -4.14 2.49
N VAL A 90 -6.34 -2.94 2.78
CA VAL A 90 -5.16 -2.37 2.09
C VAL A 90 -3.84 -2.97 2.56
N GLY A 91 -3.75 -3.41 3.82
CA GLY A 91 -2.52 -3.95 4.41
C GLY A 91 -1.84 -5.07 3.61
N PRO A 92 -2.56 -6.16 3.24
CA PRO A 92 -2.01 -7.23 2.40
C PRO A 92 -1.51 -6.76 1.03
N VAL A 93 -2.19 -5.78 0.42
CA VAL A 93 -1.80 -5.20 -0.87
C VAL A 93 -0.47 -4.45 -0.74
N THR A 94 -0.25 -3.72 0.36
CA THR A 94 1.00 -3.01 0.63
C THR A 94 2.20 -3.97 0.68
N VAL A 95 2.06 -5.10 1.39
CA VAL A 95 3.11 -6.13 1.46
C VAL A 95 3.39 -6.73 0.09
N GLY A 96 2.35 -7.09 -0.66
CA GLY A 96 2.50 -7.63 -2.01
C GLY A 96 3.21 -6.65 -2.95
N MET A 97 2.87 -5.36 -2.87
CA MET A 97 3.48 -4.32 -3.70
C MET A 97 4.96 -4.07 -3.33
N LEU A 98 5.30 -4.12 -2.04
CA LEU A 98 6.69 -4.07 -1.59
C LEU A 98 7.50 -5.22 -2.23
N MET A 99 7.00 -6.46 -2.16
CA MET A 99 7.67 -7.62 -2.73
C MET A 99 7.83 -7.51 -4.25
N LYS A 100 6.80 -7.02 -4.94
CA LYS A 100 6.87 -6.75 -6.39
C LYS A 100 7.95 -5.73 -6.72
N ASN A 101 8.08 -4.67 -5.93
CA ASN A 101 9.10 -3.65 -6.13
C ASN A 101 10.51 -4.18 -5.83
N VAL A 102 10.67 -4.99 -4.79
CA VAL A 102 11.94 -5.67 -4.46
C VAL A 102 12.37 -6.59 -5.61
N LEU A 103 11.46 -7.43 -6.13
CA LEU A 103 11.75 -8.31 -7.26
C LEU A 103 12.14 -7.51 -8.51
N LYS A 104 11.45 -6.40 -8.79
CA LYS A 104 11.79 -5.51 -9.90
C LYS A 104 13.19 -4.92 -9.73
N ALA A 105 13.53 -4.44 -8.54
CA ALA A 105 14.85 -3.89 -8.24
C ALA A 105 15.96 -4.95 -8.41
N ALA A 106 15.75 -6.16 -7.92
CA ALA A 106 16.70 -7.26 -8.06
C ALA A 106 16.96 -7.59 -9.55
N LYS A 107 15.90 -7.68 -10.37
CA LYS A 107 16.04 -7.90 -11.82
C LYS A 107 16.85 -6.80 -12.51
N LEU A 108 16.62 -5.54 -12.14
CA LEU A 108 17.35 -4.40 -12.69
C LEU A 108 18.83 -4.42 -12.28
N GLN A 109 19.15 -4.79 -11.04
CA GLN A 109 20.53 -4.92 -10.57
C GLN A 109 21.31 -6.00 -11.32
N VAL A 110 20.68 -7.15 -11.59
CA VAL A 110 21.29 -8.22 -12.39
C VAL A 110 21.52 -7.77 -13.82
N ALA A 111 20.54 -7.12 -14.45
CA ALA A 111 20.66 -6.62 -15.81
C ALA A 111 21.77 -5.57 -15.95
N ALA A 112 21.94 -4.69 -14.96
CA ALA A 112 23.00 -3.69 -14.95
C ALA A 112 24.40 -4.33 -14.78
N ARG A 113 24.54 -5.39 -13.96
CA ARG A 113 25.81 -6.10 -13.78
C ARG A 113 26.29 -6.84 -15.04
N ASN A 114 25.37 -7.34 -15.86
CA ASN A 114 25.71 -8.07 -17.09
C ASN A 114 26.18 -7.16 -18.25
N VAL A 115 26.25 -5.84 -18.04
CA VAL A 115 26.80 -4.88 -19.01
C VAL A 115 28.28 -4.56 -18.72
N ASP A 116 28.77 -4.87 -17.51
CA ASP A 116 30.11 -4.49 -17.05
C ASP A 116 31.13 -5.65 -17.00
N THR A 117 30.77 -6.87 -17.42
CA THR A 117 31.74 -7.97 -17.55
C THR A 117 32.28 -8.00 -18.99
N PRO A 118 33.57 -7.69 -19.24
CA PRO A 118 34.17 -7.96 -20.53
C PRO A 118 34.10 -9.46 -20.81
N LEU A 119 33.67 -9.82 -22.01
CA LEU A 119 33.83 -11.17 -22.54
C LEU A 119 35.32 -11.37 -22.85
N ASP A 120 36.10 -11.79 -21.85
CA ASP A 120 37.39 -12.43 -22.06
C ASP A 120 37.70 -13.26 -20.82
N ASP A 121 37.37 -14.55 -20.89
CA ASP A 121 37.95 -15.64 -20.08
C ASP A 121 37.57 -16.98 -20.75
N GLN A 122 37.82 -17.07 -22.06
CA GLN A 122 37.84 -18.32 -22.82
C GLN A 122 39.23 -18.46 -23.47
N GLN A 123 40.27 -18.63 -22.65
CA GLN A 123 41.50 -19.36 -23.00
C GLN A 123 42.48 -19.34 -21.81
N GLN A 124 43.08 -20.51 -21.53
CA GLN A 124 44.04 -20.86 -20.45
C GLN A 124 43.33 -21.17 -19.11
N SER A 125 43.12 -22.43 -18.71
CA SER A 125 44.09 -23.52 -18.67
C SER A 125 43.40 -24.90 -18.76
N GLU A 126 43.47 -25.53 -19.93
CA GLU A 126 43.32 -26.99 -20.10
C GLU A 126 44.66 -27.73 -19.95
N GLU A 127 45.77 -27.07 -19.62
CA GLU A 127 47.09 -27.70 -19.53
C GLU A 127 47.80 -27.39 -18.21
N SER A 128 47.44 -28.10 -17.13
CA SER A 128 48.42 -28.52 -16.13
C SER A 128 47.91 -29.76 -15.40
N ASN A 129 48.15 -30.88 -16.07
CA ASN A 129 48.11 -32.24 -15.55
C ASN A 129 48.84 -32.43 -14.20
N ASN A 130 48.31 -33.40 -13.44
CA ASN A 130 49.05 -34.39 -12.64
C ASN A 130 49.87 -33.93 -11.41
N ASN A 131 49.31 -34.13 -10.21
CA ASN A 131 49.88 -35.00 -9.16
C ASN A 131 48.89 -35.14 -8.00
N VAL A 132 48.27 -36.32 -7.83
CA VAL A 132 48.65 -37.39 -6.88
C VAL A 132 48.41 -37.01 -5.41
N PHE A 133 47.53 -37.79 -4.78
CA PHE A 133 47.18 -37.86 -3.35
C PHE A 133 48.39 -37.94 -2.41
N PRO A 134 48.19 -37.63 -1.13
CA PRO A 134 47.95 -38.71 -0.16
C PRO A 134 46.62 -38.55 0.62
#